data_AF-A0A9W4P857-F1
#
_entry.id   AF-A0A9W4P857-F1
#
_cell.length_a   1.000
_cell.length_b   1.000
_cell.length_c   1.000
_cell.angle_alpha   90.00
_cell.angle_beta   90.00
_cell.angle_gamma   90.00
#
_symmetry.space_group_name_H-M   'P 1'
#
loop_
_entity.id
_entity.type
_entity.pdbx_description
1 polymer ?
#
loop_
_entity_poly.entity_id
_entity_poly.type
_entity_poly.pdbx_seq_one_letter_code
_entity_poly.pdbx_strand_id
1 'polypeptide(L)'
;MEQIGIRTLTLANAMGKAYATLHWGAAINGDDVEFVLGTSATEIQGADHGPDLQHRAVGLYLLDFGQCEAVDLTQDPDVVYQAFKGAMVTGDNQSFIPHYLRSPALFATFRQGYIEAGNAILSDKQLNNKFNMEDFMPEYEEYAEHFL
;
A
#
# COMPACT_ATOMS: atom_id res chain seq x y z
N MET A 1 5.93 -6.72 15.97
CA MET A 1 4.53 -7.09 15.63
C MET A 1 4.28 -8.58 15.77
N GLU A 2 5.11 -9.44 15.18
CA GLU A 2 4.91 -10.91 15.25
C GLU A 2 4.96 -11.47 16.68
N GLN A 3 5.89 -10.95 17.50
CA GLN A 3 6.05 -11.37 18.91
C GLN A 3 4.80 -11.16 19.77
N ILE A 4 3.91 -10.25 19.37
CA ILE A 4 2.64 -9.98 20.05
C ILE A 4 1.43 -10.56 19.30
N GLY A 5 1.67 -11.51 18.37
CA GLY A 5 0.63 -12.26 17.67
C GLY A 5 -0.02 -11.53 16.49
N ILE A 6 0.52 -10.40 16.03
CA ILE A 6 -0.02 -9.68 14.87
C ILE A 6 0.35 -10.44 13.58
N ARG A 7 -0.64 -10.67 12.73
CA ARG A 7 -0.49 -11.30 11.41
C ARG A 7 0.16 -10.36 10.40
N THR A 8 1.48 -10.22 10.46
CA THR A 8 2.28 -9.31 9.63
C THR A 8 2.12 -9.52 8.13
N LEU A 9 2.00 -10.77 7.65
CA LEU A 9 1.75 -11.04 6.23
C LEU A 9 0.42 -10.45 5.74
N THR A 10 -0.63 -10.51 6.56
CA THR A 10 -1.93 -9.90 6.22
C THR A 10 -1.81 -8.38 6.14
N LEU A 11 -1.05 -7.76 7.05
CA LEU A 11 -0.78 -6.32 6.99
C LEU A 11 0.05 -5.95 5.76
N ALA A 12 1.11 -6.70 5.44
CA ALA A 12 1.94 -6.44 4.27
C ALA A 12 1.11 -6.47 2.97
N ASN A 13 0.23 -7.48 2.82
CA ASN A 13 -0.68 -7.55 1.67
C ASN A 13 -1.62 -6.34 1.61
N ALA A 14 -2.20 -5.96 2.75
CA ALA A 14 -3.09 -4.80 2.84
C ALA A 14 -2.37 -3.49 2.51
N MET A 15 -1.12 -3.32 2.97
CA MET A 15 -0.28 -2.15 2.64
C MET A 15 0.03 -2.07 1.15
N GLY A 16 0.36 -3.20 0.51
CA GLY A 16 0.57 -3.24 -0.95
C GLY A 16 -0.68 -2.78 -1.70
N LYS A 17 -1.85 -3.30 -1.32
CA LYS A 17 -3.15 -2.87 -1.88
C LYS A 17 -3.43 -1.39 -1.64
N ALA A 18 -3.06 -0.88 -0.47
CA ALA A 18 -3.24 0.51 -0.10
C ALA A 18 -2.39 1.43 -1.00
N TYR A 19 -1.08 1.15 -1.17
CA TYR A 19 -0.22 1.92 -2.08
C TYR A 19 -0.71 1.86 -3.53
N ALA A 20 -1.13 0.69 -4.03
CA ALA A 20 -1.70 0.59 -5.37
C ALA A 20 -2.97 1.46 -5.52
N THR A 21 -3.77 1.56 -4.45
CA THR A 21 -4.95 2.43 -4.43
C THR A 21 -4.57 3.91 -4.44
N LEU A 22 -3.54 4.33 -3.71
CA LEU A 22 -3.01 5.70 -3.75
C LEU A 22 -2.51 6.06 -5.15
N HIS A 23 -1.62 5.23 -5.70
CA HIS A 23 -0.95 5.48 -6.96
C HIS A 23 -1.91 5.41 -8.15
N TRP A 24 -2.65 4.32 -8.31
CA TRP A 24 -3.44 4.08 -9.52
C TRP A 24 -4.91 4.47 -9.35
N GLY A 25 -5.43 4.32 -8.13
CA GLY A 25 -6.82 4.63 -7.80
C GLY A 25 -7.04 6.14 -7.69
N ALA A 26 -6.27 6.78 -6.81
CA ALA A 26 -6.36 8.20 -6.49
C ALA A 26 -5.43 9.08 -7.33
N ALA A 27 -4.46 8.50 -8.06
CA ALA A 27 -3.48 9.24 -8.85
C ALA A 27 -2.69 10.25 -8.01
N ILE A 28 -2.22 9.82 -6.83
CA ILE A 28 -1.34 10.60 -5.96
C ILE A 28 -0.07 9.83 -5.65
N ASN A 29 1.04 10.53 -5.41
CA ASN A 29 2.34 9.90 -5.18
C ASN A 29 2.44 9.16 -3.84
N GLY A 30 1.62 9.52 -2.85
CA GLY A 30 1.68 8.93 -1.51
C GLY A 30 2.89 9.39 -0.70
N ASP A 31 3.45 10.57 -0.99
CA ASP A 31 4.56 11.11 -0.21
C ASP A 31 4.12 11.44 1.22
N ASP A 32 4.95 11.04 2.18
CA ASP A 32 4.78 11.23 3.63
C ASP A 32 3.48 10.71 4.25
N VAL A 33 2.83 9.71 3.65
CA VAL A 33 1.61 9.12 4.22
C VAL A 33 1.91 8.24 5.43
N GLU A 34 1.08 8.34 6.47
CA GLU A 34 1.25 7.54 7.69
C GLU A 34 0.26 6.36 7.75
N PHE A 35 0.78 5.18 8.09
CA PHE A 35 -0.05 4.01 8.38
C PHE A 35 -0.37 3.91 9.87
N VAL A 36 -1.66 3.82 10.19
CA VAL A 36 -2.12 3.62 11.57
C VAL A 36 -3.04 2.40 11.70
N LEU A 37 -2.98 1.74 12.85
CA LEU A 37 -3.90 0.67 13.21
C LEU A 37 -5.05 1.25 14.05
N GLY A 38 -6.25 1.17 13.50
CA GLY A 38 -7.48 1.48 14.23
C GLY A 38 -8.22 0.21 14.63
N THR A 39 -9.11 0.31 15.62
CA THR A 39 -9.95 -0.83 16.01
C THR A 39 -11.39 -0.41 16.20
N SER A 40 -12.33 -1.19 15.66
CA SER A 40 -13.77 -1.01 15.86
C SER A 40 -14.34 -2.20 16.61
N ALA A 41 -15.41 -1.97 17.38
CA ALA A 41 -16.18 -3.07 17.95
C ALA A 41 -16.93 -3.80 16.83
N THR A 42 -17.03 -5.13 16.92
CA THR A 42 -17.84 -5.89 15.97
C THR A 42 -19.31 -5.85 16.38
N GLU A 43 -20.21 -5.78 15.41
CA GLU A 43 -21.64 -5.87 15.68
C GLU A 43 -21.98 -7.32 16.05
N ILE A 44 -22.63 -7.51 17.21
CA ILE A 44 -23.28 -8.78 17.53
C ILE A 44 -24.53 -8.86 16.66
N GLN A 45 -24.69 -9.94 15.90
CA GLN A 45 -25.91 -10.17 15.14
C GLN A 45 -27.11 -10.29 16.10
N GLY A 46 -27.90 -9.23 16.23
CA GLY A 46 -29.10 -9.17 17.06
C GLY A 46 -29.32 -7.79 17.67
N ALA A 47 -30.50 -7.19 17.43
CA ALA A 47 -30.83 -5.80 17.77
C ALA A 47 -30.80 -5.44 19.27
N ASP A 48 -30.57 -6.40 20.17
CA ASP A 48 -30.73 -6.26 21.62
C ASP A 48 -29.41 -6.31 22.41
N HIS A 49 -28.28 -6.46 21.71
CA HIS A 49 -26.96 -6.51 22.32
C HIS A 49 -26.10 -5.41 21.71
N GLY A 50 -25.63 -4.48 22.56
CA GLY A 50 -24.70 -3.44 22.15
C GLY A 50 -23.40 -3.98 21.54
N PRO A 51 -22.48 -3.11 21.07
CA PRO A 51 -21.28 -3.52 20.37
C PRO A 51 -20.42 -4.51 21.18
N ASP A 52 -19.88 -5.55 20.52
CA ASP A 52 -18.95 -6.48 21.16
C ASP A 52 -17.59 -5.81 21.36
N LEU A 53 -17.28 -5.48 22.62
CA LEU A 53 -16.00 -4.85 22.97
C LEU A 53 -14.86 -5.86 23.15
N GLN A 54 -15.17 -7.16 23.24
CA GLN A 54 -14.17 -8.24 23.38
C GLN A 54 -13.66 -8.71 22.01
N HIS A 55 -14.52 -8.71 20.99
CA HIS A 55 -14.14 -9.01 19.61
C HIS A 55 -14.05 -7.71 18.80
N ARG A 56 -12.83 -7.26 18.58
CA ARG A 56 -12.55 -6.04 17.81
C ARG A 56 -12.03 -6.38 16.43
N ALA A 57 -12.53 -5.67 15.42
CA ALA A 57 -11.91 -5.66 14.11
C ALA A 57 -10.71 -4.70 14.15
N VAL A 58 -9.60 -5.11 13.57
CA VAL A 58 -8.43 -4.24 13.34
C VAL A 58 -8.50 -3.76 11.89
N GLY A 59 -8.46 -2.44 11.71
CA GLY A 59 -8.37 -1.80 10.41
C GLY A 59 -7.00 -1.15 10.23
N LEU A 60 -6.52 -1.15 8.99
CA LEU A 60 -5.37 -0.37 8.57
C LEU A 60 -5.90 0.90 7.91
N TYR A 61 -5.44 2.06 8.38
CA TYR A 61 -5.84 3.36 7.86
C TYR A 61 -4.61 4.12 7.39
N LEU A 62 -4.83 4.99 6.41
CA LEU A 62 -3.84 5.95 5.90
C LEU A 62 -4.26 7.34 6.33
N LEU A 63 -3.30 8.11 6.84
CA LEU A 63 -3.47 9.49 7.27
C LEU A 63 -2.35 10.36 6.69
N ASP A 64 -2.41 11.65 6.99
CA ASP A 64 -1.42 12.67 6.64
C ASP A 64 -1.08 12.77 5.14
N PHE A 65 -2.10 13.07 4.34
CA PHE A 65 -1.94 13.32 2.90
C PHE A 65 -1.37 14.72 2.58
N GLY A 66 -0.79 15.42 3.56
CA GLY A 66 -0.41 16.83 3.44
C GLY A 66 0.69 17.11 2.42
N GLN A 67 1.58 16.14 2.18
CA GLN A 67 2.70 16.23 1.21
C GLN A 67 2.39 15.50 -0.10
N CYS A 68 1.24 14.86 -0.23
CA CYS A 68 0.88 14.13 -1.43
C CYS A 68 0.70 15.09 -2.62
N GLU A 69 1.31 14.74 -3.75
CA GLU A 69 1.12 15.43 -5.02
C GLU A 69 0.28 14.58 -5.98
N ALA A 70 -0.53 15.25 -6.80
CA ALA A 70 -1.25 14.59 -7.88
C ALA A 70 -0.27 14.15 -8.98
N VAL A 71 -0.44 12.94 -9.49
CA VAL A 71 0.36 12.37 -10.57
C VAL A 71 -0.52 12.27 -11.82
N ASP A 72 -0.08 12.93 -12.90
CA ASP A 72 -0.80 12.90 -14.16
C ASP A 72 -0.54 11.58 -14.91
N LEU A 73 -1.49 10.65 -14.81
CA LEU A 73 -1.44 9.35 -15.48
C LEU A 73 -1.47 9.45 -17.03
N THR A 74 -1.64 10.64 -17.61
CA THR A 74 -1.49 10.86 -19.06
C THR A 74 -0.04 11.03 -19.50
N GLN A 75 0.89 11.30 -18.57
CA GLN A 75 2.33 11.39 -18.84
C GLN A 75 2.97 10.03 -19.14
N ASP A 76 4.20 10.04 -19.64
CA ASP A 76 4.94 8.82 -19.98
C ASP A 76 5.15 7.91 -18.75
N PRO A 77 5.14 6.57 -18.93
CA PRO A 77 5.33 5.62 -17.84
C PRO A 77 6.52 5.91 -16.93
N ASP A 78 7.68 6.26 -17.51
CA ASP A 78 8.89 6.55 -16.75
C ASP A 78 8.70 7.72 -15.75
N VAL A 79 7.95 8.76 -16.13
CA VAL A 79 7.68 9.92 -15.27
C VAL A 79 6.76 9.52 -14.12
N VAL A 80 5.69 8.78 -14.43
CA VAL A 80 4.72 8.30 -13.44
C VAL A 80 5.37 7.31 -12.47
N TYR A 81 6.16 6.37 -12.99
CA TYR A 81 6.86 5.38 -12.21
C TYR A 81 7.90 6.04 -11.30
N GLN A 82 8.62 7.04 -11.80
CA GLN A 82 9.59 7.77 -11.00
C GLN A 82 8.94 8.52 -9.84
N ALA A 83 7.76 9.13 -10.05
CA ALA A 83 7.02 9.81 -8.99
C ALA A 83 6.59 8.84 -7.88
N PHE A 84 6.05 7.67 -8.24
CA PHE A 84 5.63 6.66 -7.28
C PHE A 84 6.80 6.00 -6.56
N LYS A 85 7.84 5.55 -7.29
CA LYS A 85 9.04 4.94 -6.66
C LYS A 85 9.76 5.93 -5.75
N GLY A 86 9.87 7.19 -6.16
CA GLY A 86 10.45 8.28 -5.38
C GLY A 86 9.78 8.47 -4.03
N ALA A 87 8.45 8.61 -4.03
CA ALA A 87 7.67 8.74 -2.79
C ALA A 87 7.80 7.51 -1.89
N MET A 88 7.81 6.30 -2.45
CA MET A 88 7.95 5.05 -1.68
C MET A 88 9.30 4.92 -0.94
N VAL A 89 10.36 5.59 -1.39
CA VAL A 89 11.69 5.52 -0.74
C VAL A 89 12.07 6.79 0.02
N THR A 90 11.20 7.81 0.03
CA THR A 90 11.45 9.09 0.67
C THR A 90 10.82 9.15 2.06
N GLY A 91 11.42 9.92 2.98
CA GLY A 91 10.86 10.21 4.29
C GLY A 91 10.60 8.95 5.11
N ASP A 92 9.43 8.89 5.75
CA ASP A 92 9.04 7.76 6.61
C ASP A 92 8.49 6.57 5.83
N ASN A 93 8.10 6.74 4.56
CA ASN A 93 7.59 5.66 3.71
C ASN A 93 8.56 4.48 3.62
N GLN A 94 9.87 4.76 3.54
CA GLN A 94 10.93 3.75 3.50
C GLN A 94 10.93 2.82 4.74
N SER A 95 10.40 3.31 5.86
CA SER A 95 10.33 2.56 7.12
C SER A 95 9.09 1.67 7.19
N PHE A 96 8.04 1.99 6.42
CA PHE A 96 6.78 1.23 6.40
C PHE A 96 6.82 0.09 5.39
N ILE A 97 7.39 0.32 4.21
CA ILE A 97 7.43 -0.69 3.15
C ILE A 97 8.44 -1.79 3.52
N PRO A 98 8.03 -3.08 3.56
CA PRO A 98 8.95 -4.16 3.93
C PRO A 98 10.14 -4.23 2.97
N HIS A 99 11.34 -4.37 3.51
CA HIS A 99 12.54 -4.42 2.69
C HIS A 99 12.72 -5.80 2.04
N TYR A 100 13.02 -5.84 0.74
CA TYR A 100 13.15 -7.09 -0.02
C TYR A 100 14.32 -7.98 0.46
N LEU A 101 15.47 -7.41 0.86
CA LEU A 101 16.58 -8.19 1.46
C LEU A 101 16.38 -8.54 2.94
N ARG A 102 15.79 -7.64 3.75
CA ARG A 102 15.72 -7.84 5.22
C ARG A 102 14.51 -8.68 5.62
N SER A 103 13.45 -8.60 4.82
CA SER A 103 12.16 -9.23 5.07
C SER A 103 11.53 -9.74 3.76
N PRO A 104 12.20 -10.67 3.03
CA PRO A 104 11.79 -11.10 1.70
C PRO A 104 10.36 -11.65 1.65
N ALA A 105 9.92 -12.38 2.68
CA ALA A 105 8.56 -12.92 2.72
C ALA A 105 7.48 -11.82 2.88
N LEU A 106 7.75 -10.81 3.72
CA LEU A 106 6.84 -9.67 3.89
C LEU A 106 6.80 -8.84 2.62
N PHE A 107 7.95 -8.59 2.01
CA PHE A 107 8.04 -7.83 0.78
C PHE A 107 7.35 -8.55 -0.40
N ALA A 108 7.57 -9.85 -0.58
CA ALA A 108 6.85 -10.63 -1.58
C ALA A 108 5.32 -10.56 -1.40
N THR A 109 4.87 -10.54 -0.15
CA THR A 109 3.44 -10.43 0.19
C THR A 109 2.89 -9.02 -0.08
N PHE A 110 3.68 -7.98 0.21
CA PHE A 110 3.39 -6.60 -0.16
C PHE A 110 3.29 -6.45 -1.67
N ARG A 111 4.30 -6.92 -2.41
CA ARG A 111 4.36 -6.92 -3.87
C ARG A 111 3.13 -7.59 -4.48
N GLN A 112 2.77 -8.78 -3.98
CA GLN A 112 1.58 -9.49 -4.43
C GLN A 112 0.31 -8.63 -4.26
N GLY A 113 0.13 -8.01 -3.09
CA GLY A 113 -1.02 -7.13 -2.84
C GLY A 113 -1.05 -5.91 -3.75
N TYR A 114 0.11 -5.28 -3.98
CA TYR A 114 0.24 -4.14 -4.87
C TYR A 114 -0.12 -4.50 -6.33
N ILE A 115 0.44 -5.60 -6.84
CA ILE A 115 0.19 -6.07 -8.21
C ILE A 115 -1.29 -6.44 -8.41
N GLU A 116 -1.88 -7.19 -7.49
CA GLU A 116 -3.28 -7.60 -7.56
C GLU A 116 -4.22 -6.39 -7.64
N ALA A 117 -4.08 -5.44 -6.72
CA ALA A 117 -4.92 -4.25 -6.70
C ALA A 117 -4.63 -3.32 -7.88
N GLY A 118 -3.35 -3.11 -8.21
CA GLY A 118 -2.93 -2.29 -9.33
C GLY A 118 -3.49 -2.79 -10.65
N ASN A 119 -3.39 -4.09 -10.94
CA ASN A 119 -3.95 -4.68 -12.16
C ASN A 119 -5.47 -4.53 -12.22
N ALA A 120 -6.18 -4.73 -11.11
CA ALA A 120 -7.62 -4.52 -11.05
C ALA A 120 -8.00 -3.05 -11.35
N ILE A 121 -7.32 -2.09 -10.73
CA ILE A 121 -7.55 -0.65 -10.92
C ILE A 121 -7.21 -0.22 -12.36
N LEU A 122 -6.07 -0.67 -12.90
CA LEU A 122 -5.66 -0.33 -14.27
C LEU A 122 -6.63 -0.90 -15.30
N SER A 123 -7.15 -2.12 -15.08
CA SER A 123 -8.18 -2.69 -15.95
C SER A 123 -9.49 -1.88 -15.90
N ASP A 124 -9.94 -1.50 -14.71
CA ASP A 124 -11.16 -0.69 -14.51
C ASP A 124 -11.04 0.68 -15.20
N LYS A 125 -9.87 1.32 -15.07
CA LYS A 125 -9.54 2.61 -15.69
C LYS A 125 -9.12 2.52 -17.16
N GLN A 126 -9.04 1.31 -17.75
CA GLN A 126 -8.57 1.08 -19.12
C GLN A 126 -7.14 1.61 -19.40
N LEU A 127 -6.25 1.48 -18.43
CA LEU A 127 -4.85 1.93 -18.49
C LEU A 127 -3.83 0.77 -18.59
N ASN A 128 -4.32 -0.46 -18.69
CA ASN A 128 -3.53 -1.69 -18.77
C ASN A 128 -2.73 -1.85 -20.09
N ASN A 129 -2.97 -1.00 -21.08
CA ASN A 129 -2.14 -0.90 -22.28
C ASN A 129 -0.95 0.06 -22.13
N LYS A 130 -0.91 0.82 -21.03
CA LYS A 130 0.09 1.87 -20.78
C LYS A 130 0.98 1.57 -19.58
N PHE A 131 0.39 1.07 -18.50
CA PHE A 131 1.13 0.73 -17.28
C PHE A 131 1.00 -0.77 -16.99
N ASN A 132 2.04 -1.31 -16.37
CA ASN A 132 2.14 -2.73 -16.04
C ASN A 132 2.80 -2.90 -14.67
N MET A 133 2.08 -3.55 -13.75
CA MET A 133 2.55 -3.72 -12.37
C MET A 133 3.71 -4.71 -12.27
N GLU A 134 3.82 -5.65 -13.21
CA GLU A 134 4.93 -6.59 -13.28
C GLU A 134 6.22 -5.93 -13.80
N ASP A 135 6.13 -4.78 -14.46
CA ASP A 135 7.29 -3.98 -14.84
C ASP A 135 7.65 -3.00 -13.70
N PHE A 136 6.63 -2.35 -13.12
CA PHE A 136 6.82 -1.37 -12.03
C PHE A 136 7.51 -1.93 -10.78
N MET A 137 7.11 -3.12 -10.31
CA MET A 137 7.61 -3.64 -9.03
C MET A 137 9.10 -4.03 -9.07
N PRO A 138 9.61 -4.75 -10.09
CA PRO A 138 11.05 -4.94 -10.26
C PRO A 138 11.82 -3.62 -10.36
N GLU A 139 11.30 -2.65 -11.11
CA GLU A 139 11.91 -1.32 -11.19
C GLU A 139 11.95 -0.59 -9.83
N TYR A 140 10.94 -0.78 -8.98
CA TYR A 140 10.94 -0.28 -7.61
C TYR A 140 11.99 -0.97 -6.76
N GLU A 141 12.10 -2.30 -6.85
CA GLU A 141 13.13 -3.08 -6.14
C GLU A 141 14.53 -2.57 -6.49
N GLU A 142 14.84 -2.41 -7.77
CA GLU A 142 16.12 -1.86 -8.25
C GLU A 142 16.34 -0.43 -7.77
N TYR A 143 15.31 0.42 -7.82
CA TYR A 143 15.43 1.81 -7.37
C TYR A 143 15.70 1.90 -5.86
N ALA A 144 15.01 1.08 -5.06
CA ALA A 144 15.13 1.06 -3.60
C ALA A 144 16.54 0.63 -3.12
N GLU A 145 17.31 -0.09 -3.93
CA GLU A 145 18.70 -0.46 -3.62
C GLU A 145 19.61 0.73 -3.32
N HIS A 146 19.30 1.89 -3.91
CA HIS A 146 20.13 3.07 -3.79
C HIS A 146 19.85 3.93 -2.55
N PHE A 147 18.86 3.57 -1.73
CA PHE A 147 18.36 4.40 -0.61
C PHE A 147 18.56 3.74 0.76
N LEU A 148 19.54 2.84 0.88
CA LEU A 148 19.77 2.00 2.07
C LEU A 148 21.16 2.19 2.69
#